data_AF-A0A0Q8IRF1-F1
#
_entry.id   AF-A0A0Q8IRF1-F1
#
_cell.length_a   1.000
_cell.length_b   1.000
_cell.length_c   1.000
_cell.angle_alpha   90.00
_cell.angle_beta   90.00
_cell.angle_gamma   90.00
#
_symmetry.space_group_name_H-M   'P 1'
#
loop_
_entity.id
_entity.type
_entity.pdbx_description
1 polymer ?
#
loop_
_entity_poly.entity_id
_entity_poly.type
_entity_poly.pdbx_seq_one_letter_code
_entity_poly.pdbx_strand_id
1 'polypeptide(L)' 'MPHMTQSNRKLIGALLCVASIVVWACLATSVYLAFPPELPWYVLIVYFIVAGMGWMFPAMAIIRWMAKPDSAR' A
#
# COMPACT_ATOMS: atom_id res chain seq x y z
N MET A 1 24.04 -0.92 16.47
CA MET A 1 23.20 -0.65 15.28
C MET A 1 22.80 0.81 15.37
N PRO A 2 23.03 1.66 14.35
CA PRO A 2 22.66 3.07 14.44
C PRO A 2 21.16 3.16 14.74
N HIS A 3 20.81 3.79 15.86
CA HIS A 3 19.41 4.02 16.23
C HIS A 3 18.79 4.92 15.15
N MET A 4 17.91 4.36 14.30
CA MET A 4 17.14 5.16 13.35
C MET A 4 16.16 6.03 14.15
N THR A 5 16.35 7.34 14.10
CA THR A 5 15.44 8.30 14.74
C THR A 5 14.06 8.25 14.09
N GLN A 6 13.03 8.63 14.84
CA GLN A 6 11.65 8.67 14.37
C GLN A 6 11.51 9.51 13.09
N SER A 7 12.22 10.64 12.99
CA SER A 7 12.20 11.50 11.80
C SER A 7 12.72 10.79 10.55
N ASN A 8 13.78 10.00 10.66
CA ASN A 8 14.31 9.21 9.54
C ASN A 8 13.32 8.11 9.13
N ARG A 9 12.65 7.47 10.10
CA ARG A 9 11.60 6.47 9.83
C ARG A 9 10.38 7.07 9.15
N LYS A 10 10.01 8.32 9.43
CA LYS A 10 8.93 9.04 8.73
C LYS A 10 9.28 9.33 7.27
N LEU A 11 10.51 9.76 6.99
CA LEU A 11 10.96 10.01 5.61
C LEU A 11 10.93 8.72 4.78
N ILE A 12 11.53 7.65 5.31
CA ILE A 12 11.53 6.35 4.63
C ILE A 12 10.11 5.79 4.53
N GLY A 13 9.32 5.90 5.60
CA GLY A 13 7.93 5.46 5.62
C GLY A 13 7.07 6.15 4.57
N ALA A 14 7.25 7.46 4.34
CA ALA A 14 6.55 8.18 3.28
C ALA A 14 6.89 7.63 1.89
N LEU A 15 8.17 7.38 1.60
CA LEU A 15 8.59 6.77 0.33
C LEU A 15 8.05 5.34 0.17
N LEU A 16 8.09 4.54 1.24
CA LEU A 16 7.54 3.18 1.24
C LEU A 16 6.02 3.18 1.01
N CYS A 17 5.28 4.16 1.56
CA CYS A 17 3.84 4.31 1.29
C CYS A 17 3.58 4.57 -0.20
N VAL A 18 4.34 5.47 -0.83
CA VAL A 18 4.21 5.73 -2.27
C VAL A 18 4.57 4.48 -3.08
N ALA A 19 5.69 3.83 -2.76
CA ALA A 19 6.09 2.58 -3.41
C ALA A 19 5.02 1.49 -3.26
N SER A 20 4.39 1.37 -2.09
CA SER A 20 3.27 0.46 -1.85
C SER A 20 2.08 0.73 -2.77
N ILE A 21 1.72 2.00 -2.96
CA ILE A 21 0.64 2.38 -3.88
C ILE A 21 1.01 2.02 -5.31
N VAL A 22 2.24 2.33 -5.75
CA VAL A 22 2.70 2.04 -7.12
C VAL A 22 2.71 0.55 -7.39
N VAL A 23 3.29 -0.26 -6.51
CA VAL A 23 3.34 -1.72 -6.65
C VAL A 23 1.93 -2.30 -6.72
N TRP A 24 1.03 -1.86 -5.82
CA TRP A 24 -0.34 -2.34 -5.81
C TRP A 24 -1.11 -1.92 -7.07
N ALA A 25 -0.95 -0.68 -7.53
CA ALA A 25 -1.58 -0.18 -8.75
C ALA A 25 -1.10 -0.96 -9.99
N CYS A 26 0.19 -1.28 -10.08
CA CYS A 26 0.72 -2.14 -11.14
C CYS A 26 0.10 -3.54 -11.07
N LEU A 27 0.07 -4.18 -9.90
CA LEU A 27 -0.52 -5.51 -9.73
C LEU A 27 -2.00 -5.54 -10.08
N ALA A 28 -2.79 -4.59 -9.57
CA ALA A 28 -4.21 -4.47 -9.88
C ALA A 28 -4.45 -4.14 -11.36
N THR A 29 -3.60 -3.32 -11.98
CA THR A 29 -3.75 -3.05 -13.42
C THR A 29 -3.43 -4.31 -14.23
N SER A 30 -2.37 -5.04 -13.89
CA SER A 30 -2.02 -6.30 -14.56
C SER A 30 -3.12 -7.35 -14.46
N VAL A 31 -3.75 -7.49 -13.28
CA VAL A 31 -4.87 -8.42 -13.08
C VAL A 31 -6.09 -7.98 -13.90
N TYR A 32 -6.43 -6.69 -13.89
CA TYR A 32 -7.54 -6.14 -14.67
C TYR A 32 -7.36 -6.37 -16.18
N LEU A 33 -6.14 -6.14 -16.69
CA LEU A 33 -5.82 -6.36 -18.11
C LEU A 33 -5.90 -7.83 -18.53
N ALA A 34 -5.81 -8.77 -17.57
CA ALA A 34 -5.96 -10.20 -17.83
C ALA A 34 -7.43 -10.68 -17.81
N PHE A 35 -8.38 -9.80 -17.47
CA PHE A 35 -9.79 -10.18 -17.45
C PHE A 35 -10.36 -10.33 -18.87
N PRO A 36 -11.18 -11.37 -19.12
CA PRO A 36 -11.88 -11.49 -20.39
C PRO A 36 -12.92 -10.36 -20.58
N PRO A 37 -13.19 -9.96 -21.82
CA PRO A 37 -14.08 -8.83 -22.11
C PRO A 37 -15.55 -9.10 -21.73
N GLU A 38 -15.96 -10.36 -21.67
CA GLU A 38 -17.33 -10.77 -21.28
C GLU A 38 -17.57 -10.77 -19.75
N LEU A 39 -16.69 -10.14 -18.95
CA LEU A 39 -16.85 -10.13 -17.50
C LEU A 39 -18.16 -9.42 -17.07
N PRO A 40 -18.95 -10.03 -16.18
CA PRO A 40 -20.14 -9.37 -15.66
C PRO A 40 -19.80 -8.08 -14.90
N TRP A 41 -20.62 -7.04 -15.06
CA TRP A 41 -20.40 -5.72 -14.46
C TRP A 41 -20.23 -5.75 -12.92
N TYR A 42 -20.96 -6.63 -12.22
CA TYR A 42 -20.86 -6.74 -10.77
C TYR A 42 -19.51 -7.28 -10.29
N VAL A 43 -18.84 -8.12 -11.11
CA VAL A 43 -17.49 -8.61 -10.82
C VAL A 43 -16.51 -7.43 -10.86
N LEU A 44 -16.65 -6.56 -11.85
CA LEU A 44 -15.83 -5.34 -11.97
C LEU A 44 -16.03 -4.42 -10.77
N ILE A 45 -17.26 -4.26 -10.26
CA ILE A 45 -17.52 -3.45 -9.06
C ILE A 45 -16.76 -4.02 -7.85
N VAL A 46 -16.93 -5.31 -7.56
CA VAL A 46 -16.24 -5.95 -6.43
C VAL A 46 -14.73 -5.84 -6.61
N TYR A 47 -14.25 -6.05 -7.83
CA TYR A 47 -12.85 -5.92 -8.18
C TYR A 47 -12.30 -4.52 -7.88
N PHE A 48 -12.97 -3.46 -8.33
CA PHE A 48 -12.52 -2.09 -8.13
C PHE A 48 -12.58 -1.65 -6.66
N ILE A 49 -13.51 -2.20 -5.86
CA ILE A 49 -13.52 -2.00 -4.40
C ILE A 49 -12.24 -2.60 -3.80
N VAL A 50 -11.92 -3.85 -4.12
CA VAL A 50 -10.71 -4.52 -3.61
C VAL A 50 -9.44 -3.86 -4.12
N ALA A 51 -9.38 -3.52 -5.41
CA ALA A 51 -8.25 -2.82 -6.01
C ALA A 51 -8.06 -1.42 -5.39
N GLY A 52 -9.14 -0.70 -5.12
CA GLY A 52 -9.11 0.61 -4.47
C GLY A 52 -8.67 0.56 -2.99
N MET A 53 -8.94 -0.55 -2.29
CA MET A 53 -8.65 -0.69 -0.86
C MET A 53 -7.40 -1.53 -0.55
N GLY A 54 -6.94 -2.36 -1.47
CA GLY A 54 -5.91 -3.37 -1.16
C GLY A 54 -4.54 -2.79 -0.80
N TRP A 55 -4.15 -1.64 -1.37
CA TRP A 55 -2.93 -0.94 -0.99
C TRP A 55 -2.95 -0.40 0.45
N MET A 56 -4.14 -0.28 1.07
CA MET A 56 -4.26 0.22 2.44
C MET A 56 -3.59 -0.73 3.45
N PHE A 57 -3.66 -2.04 3.24
CA PHE A 57 -3.07 -3.02 4.16
C PHE A 57 -1.55 -2.84 4.35
N PRO A 58 -0.72 -2.81 3.29
CA PRO A 58 0.70 -2.53 3.43
C PRO A 58 0.96 -1.09 3.93
N ALA A 59 0.21 -0.10 3.46
CA ALA A 59 0.35 1.29 3.94
C ALA A 59 0.11 1.41 5.45
N MET A 60 -0.91 0.73 6.00
CA MET A 60 -1.19 0.70 7.44
C MET A 60 -0.02 0.12 8.24
N ALA A 61 0.60 -0.96 7.75
CA ALA A 61 1.77 -1.55 8.40
C ALA A 61 2.97 -0.59 8.43
N ILE A 62 3.22 0.11 7.30
CA ILE A 62 4.29 1.10 7.17
C ILE A 62 4.02 2.30 8.10
N ILE A 63 2.78 2.82 8.10
CA ILE A 63 2.38 3.95 8.94
C ILE A 63 2.55 3.58 10.42
N ARG A 64 2.09 2.41 10.85
CA ARG A 64 2.25 1.93 12.22
C ARG A 64 3.72 1.80 12.59
N TRP A 65 4.53 1.29 11.67
CA TRP A 65 5.98 1.20 11.87
C TRP A 65 6.64 2.56 11.97
N MET A 66 6.29 3.58 11.17
CA MET A 66 6.94 4.90 11.22
C MET A 66 6.42 5.79 12.36
N ALA A 67 5.17 5.56 12.82
CA ALA A 67 4.55 6.32 13.90
C ALA A 67 5.07 5.92 15.29
N LYS A 68 5.63 4.71 15.44
CA LYS A 68 6.16 4.22 16.73
C LYS A 68 7.13 5.25 17.35
N PRO A 69 6.88 5.74 18.58
CA PRO A 69 7.79 6.67 19.25
C PRO A 69 9.16 6.03 19.44
N ASP A 70 10.22 6.84 19.43
CA ASP A 70 11.51 6.36 19.91
C ASP A 70 11.40 6.12 21.43
N SER A 71 12.01 5.04 21.92
CA SER A 71 11.95 4.71 23.34
C SER A 71 12.41 5.91 24.16
N ALA A 72 11.60 6.30 25.15
CA ALA A 72 11.86 7.46 25.99
C ALA A 72 13.31 7.43 26.48
N ARG A 73 13.98 8.56 26.28
CA ARG A 73 15.06 8.96 27.19
C ARG A 73 14.43 9.34 28.51
#